data_AF-A0A7S2DER9-F1
#
_entry.id   AF-A0A7S2DER9-F1
#
_cell.length_a   1.000
_cell.length_b   1.000
_cell.length_c   1.000
_cell.angle_alpha   90.00
_cell.angle_beta   90.00
_cell.angle_gamma   90.00
#
_symmetry.space_group_name_H-M   'P 1'
#
loop_
_entity.id
_entity.type
_entity.pdbx_description
1 polymer ?
#
loop_
_entity_poly.entity_id
_entity_poly.type
_entity_poly.pdbx_seq_one_letter_code
_entity_poly.pdbx_strand_id
1 'polypeptide(L)'
;EDELRWLDFTCCGDELVPGGSELQVVSSNKARYVRLTCEAQLAKRARRGLESFVEGFLEVVPAEKFVDLMEGGVQRLLLGAASLTDNELAELERLVVPGGLVPVKLRDH
;
A
#
# COMPACT_ATOMS: atom_id res chain seq x y z
N GLU A 1 -0.24 -11.33 28.96
CA GLU A 1 -1.39 -10.90 28.11
C GLU A 1 -1.99 -9.55 28.54
N ASP A 2 -1.51 -8.92 29.62
CA ASP A 2 -2.10 -7.68 30.16
C ASP A 2 -1.70 -6.39 29.45
N GLU A 3 -0.70 -6.43 28.57
CA GLU A 3 -0.12 -5.24 27.92
C GLU A 3 -1.01 -4.61 26.83
N LEU A 4 -2.06 -5.29 26.38
CA LEU A 4 -2.92 -4.82 25.26
C LEU A 4 -4.33 -4.41 25.69
N ARG A 5 -4.69 -4.54 26.98
CA ARG A 5 -6.08 -4.29 27.45
C ARG A 5 -6.56 -2.85 27.29
N TRP A 6 -5.64 -1.90 27.08
CA TRP A 6 -5.92 -0.48 26.88
C TRP A 6 -6.02 -0.10 25.40
N LEU A 7 -5.81 -1.05 24.49
CA LEU A 7 -5.95 -0.83 23.05
C LEU A 7 -7.29 -1.39 22.59
N ASP A 8 -8.00 -0.58 21.82
CA ASP A 8 -9.18 -0.94 21.06
C ASP A 8 -8.92 -0.71 19.57
N PHE A 9 -9.89 -0.98 18.71
CA PHE A 9 -9.78 -0.73 17.27
C PHE A 9 -10.13 0.72 16.92
N THR A 10 -9.56 1.68 17.62
CA THR A 10 -9.60 3.10 17.25
C THR A 10 -8.21 3.63 16.92
N CYS A 11 -8.16 4.60 16.02
CA CYS A 11 -6.94 5.31 15.70
C CYS A 11 -7.28 6.75 15.30
N CYS A 12 -6.48 7.72 15.77
CA CYS A 12 -6.59 9.09 15.29
C CYS A 12 -7.94 9.80 15.52
N GLY A 13 -8.78 9.26 16.41
CA GLY A 13 -10.13 9.76 16.69
C GLY A 13 -11.25 9.02 15.96
N ASP A 14 -10.91 8.06 15.08
CA ASP A 14 -11.86 7.30 14.26
C ASP A 14 -11.78 5.80 14.59
N GLU A 15 -12.90 5.09 14.42
CA GLU A 15 -12.91 3.64 14.50
C GLU A 15 -12.29 3.01 13.25
N LEU A 16 -11.37 2.07 13.44
CA LEU A 16 -10.72 1.32 12.35
C LEU A 16 -11.67 0.31 11.69
N VAL A 17 -12.71 -0.10 12.41
CA VAL A 17 -13.79 -1.01 12.00
C VAL A 17 -15.08 -0.56 12.69
N PRO A 18 -16.27 -0.87 12.15
CA PRO A 18 -17.52 -0.56 12.85
C PRO A 18 -17.56 -1.19 14.25
N GLY A 19 -17.84 -0.38 15.28
CA GLY A 19 -17.80 -0.81 16.68
C GLY A 19 -16.39 -1.04 17.22
N GLY A 20 -15.38 -0.44 16.58
CA GLY A 20 -13.98 -0.64 16.91
C GLY A 20 -13.61 -0.17 18.32
N SER A 21 -14.31 0.82 18.86
CA SER A 21 -14.14 1.30 20.24
C SER A 21 -14.52 0.26 21.31
N GLU A 22 -15.39 -0.69 20.98
CA GLU A 22 -15.78 -1.78 21.88
C GLU A 22 -14.94 -3.05 21.66
N LEU A 23 -14.13 -3.08 20.59
CA LEU A 23 -13.32 -4.24 20.22
C LEU A 23 -11.91 -4.13 20.81
N GLN A 24 -11.66 -4.85 21.90
CA GLN A 24 -10.32 -4.89 22.50
C GLN A 24 -9.30 -5.62 21.64
N VAL A 25 -8.06 -5.13 21.67
CA VAL A 25 -6.92 -5.76 21.03
C VAL A 25 -6.42 -6.90 21.91
N VAL A 26 -6.38 -8.09 21.34
CA VAL A 26 -5.91 -9.33 21.95
C VAL A 26 -4.90 -10.01 21.04
N SER A 27 -4.18 -11.00 21.56
CA SER A 27 -3.13 -11.74 20.85
C SER A 27 -3.56 -12.27 19.47
N SER A 28 -4.83 -12.67 19.32
CA SER A 28 -5.38 -13.22 18.07
C SER A 28 -5.73 -12.15 17.01
N ASN A 29 -6.03 -10.91 17.41
CA ASN A 29 -6.45 -9.85 16.50
C ASN A 29 -5.42 -8.71 16.36
N LYS A 30 -4.33 -8.71 17.16
CA LYS A 30 -3.29 -7.67 17.15
C LYS A 30 -2.69 -7.39 15.78
N ALA A 31 -2.50 -8.41 14.95
CA ALA A 31 -1.94 -8.24 13.61
C ALA A 31 -2.87 -7.41 12.70
N ARG A 32 -4.19 -7.63 12.84
CA ARG A 32 -5.21 -6.85 12.14
C ARG A 32 -5.23 -5.40 12.65
N TYR A 33 -5.18 -5.20 13.96
CA TYR A 33 -5.09 -3.86 14.56
C TYR A 33 -3.90 -3.08 14.03
N VAL A 34 -2.69 -3.67 14.08
CA VAL A 34 -1.46 -3.02 13.60
C VAL A 34 -1.58 -2.61 12.13
N ARG A 35 -2.07 -3.51 11.27
CA ARG A 35 -2.25 -3.21 9.85
C ARG A 35 -3.18 -2.00 9.64
N LEU A 36 -4.36 -2.04 10.25
CA LEU A 36 -5.36 -0.98 10.09
C LEU A 36 -4.89 0.37 10.66
N THR A 37 -4.21 0.34 11.81
CA THR A 37 -3.59 1.53 12.41
C THR A 37 -2.53 2.14 11.50
N CYS A 38 -1.65 1.32 10.91
CA CYS A 38 -0.65 1.77 9.96
C CYS A 38 -1.29 2.41 8.71
N GLU A 39 -2.30 1.75 8.13
CA GLU A 39 -3.05 2.26 6.99
C GLU A 39 -3.71 3.62 7.31
N ALA A 40 -4.42 3.71 8.44
CA ALA A 40 -5.09 4.94 8.88
C ALA A 40 -4.09 6.09 9.13
N GLN A 41 -2.95 5.81 9.77
CA GLN A 41 -1.91 6.81 10.01
C GLN A 41 -1.26 7.30 8.71
N LEU A 42 -0.93 6.39 7.80
CA LEU A 42 -0.37 6.74 6.49
C LEU A 42 -1.37 7.59 5.69
N ALA A 43 -2.62 7.15 5.63
CA ALA A 43 -3.68 7.89 4.95
C ALA A 43 -3.85 9.28 5.55
N LYS A 44 -3.95 9.41 6.88
CA LYS A 44 -4.14 10.72 7.55
C LYS A 44 -2.97 11.68 7.30
N ARG A 45 -1.73 11.20 7.37
CA ARG A 45 -0.53 12.02 7.13
C ARG A 45 -0.41 12.44 5.67
N ALA A 46 -0.71 11.54 4.74
CA ALA A 46 -0.59 11.80 3.32
C ALA A 46 -1.79 12.58 2.76
N ARG A 47 -2.95 12.52 3.41
CA ARG A 47 -4.24 13.05 2.92
C ARG A 47 -4.13 14.46 2.37
N ARG A 48 -3.67 15.42 3.17
CA ARG A 48 -3.57 16.82 2.75
C ARG A 48 -2.63 16.99 1.55
N GLY A 49 -1.50 16.29 1.56
CA GLY A 49 -0.54 16.35 0.46
C GLY A 49 -1.09 15.74 -0.84
N LEU A 50 -1.76 14.59 -0.73
CA LEU A 50 -2.42 13.91 -1.84
C LEU A 50 -3.58 14.73 -2.40
N GLU A 51 -4.42 15.32 -1.54
CA GLU A 51 -5.52 16.20 -1.95
C GLU A 51 -4.99 17.41 -2.73
N SER A 52 -3.98 18.12 -2.21
CA SER A 52 -3.36 19.25 -2.93
C SER A 52 -2.67 18.82 -4.23
N PHE A 53 -2.05 17.63 -4.27
CA PHE A 53 -1.47 17.09 -5.50
C PHE A 53 -2.55 16.81 -6.54
N VAL A 54 -3.63 16.14 -6.14
CA VAL A 54 -4.75 15.81 -7.04
C VAL A 54 -5.41 17.08 -7.56
N GLU A 55 -5.61 18.08 -6.71
CA GLU A 55 -6.15 19.39 -7.10
C GLU A 55 -5.28 20.03 -8.19
N GLY A 56 -3.99 20.24 -7.94
CA GLY A 56 -3.09 20.86 -8.93
C GLY A 56 -2.89 20.00 -10.19
N PHE A 57 -2.92 18.67 -10.07
CA PHE A 57 -2.83 17.79 -11.23
C PHE A 57 -4.07 17.89 -12.14
N LEU A 58 -5.26 17.93 -11.53
CA LEU A 58 -6.53 18.00 -12.25
C LEU A 58 -6.84 19.40 -12.83
N GLU A 59 -6.21 20.45 -12.31
CA GLU A 59 -6.20 21.78 -12.95
C GLU A 59 -5.55 21.76 -14.34
N VAL A 60 -4.54 20.90 -14.52
CA VAL A 60 -3.81 20.78 -15.79
C VAL A 60 -4.42 19.72 -16.70
N VAL A 61 -4.80 18.56 -16.14
CA VAL A 61 -5.36 17.43 -16.90
C VAL A 61 -6.77 17.10 -16.40
N PRO A 62 -7.82 17.29 -17.21
CA PRO A 62 -9.20 17.08 -16.77
C PRO A 62 -9.47 15.66 -16.29
N ALA A 63 -10.19 15.54 -15.16
CA ALA A 63 -10.55 14.26 -14.54
C ALA A 63 -11.27 13.28 -15.49
N GLU A 64 -12.10 13.83 -16.40
CA GLU A 64 -12.84 13.08 -17.42
C GLU A 64 -11.92 12.27 -18.37
N LYS A 65 -10.65 12.66 -18.53
CA LYS A 65 -9.68 11.91 -19.33
C LYS A 65 -9.23 10.61 -18.68
N PHE A 66 -9.51 10.43 -17.38
CA PHE A 66 -9.09 9.25 -16.63
C PHE A 66 -10.21 8.22 -16.42
N VAL A 67 -11.45 8.51 -16.84
CA VAL A 67 -12.63 7.66 -16.57
C VAL A 67 -12.50 6.26 -17.19
N ASP A 68 -11.92 6.16 -18.39
CA ASP A 68 -11.76 4.89 -19.12
C ASP A 68 -10.38 4.25 -18.91
N LEU A 69 -9.55 4.78 -18.01
CA LEU A 69 -8.26 4.17 -17.71
C LEU A 69 -8.45 2.87 -16.93
N MET A 70 -7.90 1.80 -17.48
CA MET A 70 -7.80 0.52 -16.79
C MET A 70 -6.94 0.65 -15.53
N GLU A 71 -7.10 -0.31 -14.61
CA GLU A 71 -6.25 -0.41 -13.42
C GLU A 71 -4.75 -0.35 -13.79
N GLY A 72 -3.99 0.49 -13.09
CA GLY A 72 -2.58 0.78 -13.39
C GLY A 72 -2.34 1.70 -14.61
N GLY A 73 -3.40 2.23 -15.24
CA GLY A 73 -3.31 3.10 -16.42
C GLY A 73 -2.56 4.41 -16.16
N VAL A 74 -2.83 5.08 -15.04
CA VAL A 74 -2.09 6.29 -14.63
C VAL A 74 -0.61 6.00 -14.43
N GLN A 75 -0.28 4.87 -13.80
CA GLN A 75 1.11 4.45 -13.62
C GLN A 75 1.81 4.24 -14.97
N ARG A 76 1.16 3.57 -15.94
CA ARG A 76 1.69 3.42 -17.31
C ARG A 76 1.84 4.76 -18.03
N LEU A 77 0.92 5.70 -17.83
CA LEU A 77 1.00 7.03 -18.42
C LEU A 77 2.23 7.79 -17.90
N LEU A 78 2.50 7.72 -16.59
CA LEU A 78 3.60 8.44 -15.94
C LEU A 78 4.97 7.79 -16.18
N LEU A 79 5.03 6.46 -16.12
CA LEU A 79 6.28 5.69 -16.26
C LEU A 79 6.58 5.32 -17.72
N GLY A 80 5.62 5.52 -18.63
CA GLY A 80 5.70 5.08 -20.00
C GLY A 80 5.62 3.56 -20.15
N ALA A 81 5.97 3.08 -21.35
CA ALA A 81 6.08 1.65 -21.65
C ALA A 81 7.44 1.09 -21.21
N ALA A 82 7.83 1.33 -19.95
CA ALA A 82 9.03 0.72 -19.39
C ALA A 82 8.83 -0.81 -19.37
N SER A 83 9.50 -1.51 -20.28
CA SER A 83 9.56 -2.97 -20.31
C SER A 83 10.92 -3.41 -19.80
N LEU A 84 10.94 -4.40 -18.91
CA LEU A 84 12.16 -5.09 -18.56
C LEU A 84 12.43 -6.19 -19.58
N THR A 85 13.64 -6.22 -20.11
CA THR A 85 14.15 -7.39 -20.82
C THR A 85 14.42 -8.54 -19.83
N ASP A 86 14.48 -9.77 -20.33
CA ASP A 86 14.83 -10.93 -19.49
C ASP A 86 16.17 -10.75 -18.77
N ASN A 87 17.13 -10.05 -19.40
CA ASN A 87 18.43 -9.74 -18.81
C ASN A 87 18.32 -8.73 -17.66
N GLU A 88 17.54 -7.66 -17.82
CA GLU A 88 17.33 -6.67 -16.75
C GLU A 88 16.56 -7.28 -15.57
N LEU A 89 15.61 -8.18 -15.86
CA LEU A 89 14.90 -8.92 -14.83
C LEU A 89 15.85 -9.83 -14.03
N ALA A 90 16.77 -10.53 -14.72
CA ALA A 90 17.78 -11.37 -14.06
C ALA A 90 18.74 -10.55 -13.18
N GLU A 91 19.17 -9.37 -13.63
CA GLU A 91 19.98 -8.46 -12.83
C GLU A 91 19.22 -7.94 -11.59
N LEU A 92 17.94 -7.58 -11.77
CA LEU A 92 17.10 -7.17 -10.65
C LEU A 92 16.92 -8.29 -9.62
N GLU A 93 16.69 -9.53 -10.09
CA GLU A 93 16.60 -10.71 -9.22
C GLU A 93 17.89 -10.90 -8.41
N ARG A 94 19.07 -10.72 -9.01
CA ARG A 94 20.36 -10.79 -8.30
C ARG A 94 20.54 -9.72 -7.23
N LEU A 95 20.00 -8.52 -7.45
CA LEU A 95 20.10 -7.40 -6.53
C LEU A 95 19.09 -7.49 -5.38
N VAL A 96 17.86 -7.91 -5.69
CA VAL A 96 16.74 -7.96 -4.73
C VAL A 96 16.73 -9.24 -3.92
N VAL A 97 17.29 -10.34 -4.47
CA VAL A 97 17.49 -11.59 -3.74
C VAL A 97 18.96 -11.64 -3.28
N PRO A 98 19.29 -11.23 -2.03
CA PRO A 98 20.61 -11.52 -1.48
C PRO A 98 20.84 -13.03 -1.56
N GLY A 99 21.97 -13.44 -2.13
CA GLY A 99 22.26 -14.82 -2.52
C GLY A 99 21.82 -15.86 -1.50
N GLY A 100 20.87 -16.72 -1.89
CA GLY A 100 20.39 -17.83 -1.08
C GLY A 100 18.89 -18.16 -1.21
N LEU A 101 18.07 -17.24 -1.72
CA LEU A 101 16.63 -17.46 -1.92
C LEU A 101 16.27 -17.50 -3.41
N VAL A 102 16.83 -18.50 -4.10
CA VAL A 102 16.68 -18.86 -5.53
C VAL A 102 15.41 -18.33 -6.23
N PRO A 103 15.52 -17.61 -7.36
CA PRO A 103 14.39 -17.35 -8.26
C PRO A 103 13.78 -18.67 -8.77
N VAL A 104 12.47 -18.83 -8.61
CA VAL A 104 11.72 -20.09 -8.81
C VAL A 104 11.83 -20.66 -10.23
N LYS A 105 12.22 -19.86 -11.24
CA LYS A 105 12.40 -20.34 -12.63
C LYS A 105 13.57 -21.32 -12.83
N LEU A 106 14.38 -21.56 -11.79
CA LEU A 106 15.50 -22.52 -11.79
C LEU A 106 15.31 -23.68 -10.79
N ARG A 107 14.11 -23.84 -10.19
CA ARG A 107 13.88 -24.96 -9.27
C ARG A 107 13.34 -26.22 -9.93
N ASP A 108 12.45 -26.11 -10.92
CA ASP A 108 11.93 -27.29 -11.62
C ASP A 108 11.48 -26.91 -13.05
N HIS A 109 12.43 -26.80 -13.98
CA HIS A 109 12.32 -27.14 -15.42
C HIS A 109 13.70 -27.05 -16.08
#